data_AF-A0A2V9M1M0-F1
#
_entry.id   AF-A0A2V9M1M0-F1
#
_cell.length_a   1.000
_cell.length_b   1.000
_cell.length_c   1.000
_cell.angle_alpha   90.00
_cell.angle_beta   90.00
_cell.angle_gamma   90.00
#
_symmetry.space_group_name_H-M   'P 1'
#
loop_
_entity.id
_entity.type
_entity.pdbx_description
1 polymer ?
#
loop_
_entity_poly.entity_id
_entity_poly.type
_entity_poly.pdbx_seq_one_letter_code
_entity_poly.pdbx_strand_id
1 'polypeptide(L)'
;MSIFVSKQNSSDIIIAAVVAPVVEKLMELHGTLEDPVHHIQFEGITFAHANWLQPSQIGHVEYQANFTVGQVNLTLRSSRFSSQSGTDPAYLSQPHGASIKSPASIVLHAAKSIRFERCKFTQLGSAGVDLEMGSQDNLISGCEFSDIAGNGIQIGDTSSHHPKDKREILKNNMIVNNYIHHVAADYSGGVGIFTGYT
;
A
#
# COMPACT_ATOMS: atom_id res chain seq x y z
N MET A 1 -19.82 4.70 20.79
CA MET A 1 -19.32 3.44 20.21
C MET A 1 -18.89 2.56 21.38
N SER A 2 -19.37 1.32 21.43
CA SER A 2 -18.95 0.35 22.46
C SER A 2 -18.08 -0.71 21.77
N ILE A 3 -16.91 -1.01 22.35
CA ILE A 3 -16.02 -2.06 21.87
C ILE A 3 -16.20 -3.26 22.79
N PHE A 4 -16.49 -4.43 22.22
CA PHE A 4 -16.60 -5.69 22.94
C PHE A 4 -15.38 -6.56 22.62
N VAL A 5 -14.67 -7.02 23.65
CA VAL A 5 -13.51 -7.90 23.52
C VAL A 5 -13.84 -9.24 24.18
N SER A 6 -13.92 -10.33 23.40
CA SER A 6 -14.08 -11.68 23.91
C SER A 6 -12.72 -12.34 24.11
N LYS A 7 -12.58 -13.11 25.19
CA LYS A 7 -11.31 -13.74 25.59
C LYS A 7 -11.22 -15.16 25.04
N GLN A 8 -10.02 -15.59 24.65
CA GLN A 8 -9.70 -17.02 24.58
C GLN A 8 -9.42 -17.62 25.98
N ASN A 9 -8.83 -16.86 26.92
CA ASN A 9 -8.60 -17.24 28.33
C ASN A 9 -8.90 -16.09 29.32
N SER A 10 -9.47 -16.40 30.49
CA SER A 10 -10.07 -15.40 31.41
C SER A 10 -9.08 -14.53 32.19
N SER A 11 -7.82 -14.94 32.34
CA SER A 11 -6.79 -14.29 33.18
C SER A 11 -6.13 -13.03 32.57
N ASP A 12 -6.23 -12.81 31.26
CA ASP A 12 -5.24 -11.97 30.58
C ASP A 12 -5.57 -10.46 30.53
N ILE A 13 -6.83 -10.06 30.74
CA ILE A 13 -7.27 -8.66 30.53
C ILE A 13 -7.02 -7.72 31.71
N ILE A 14 -6.77 -8.20 32.93
CA ILE A 14 -6.51 -7.28 34.04
C ILE A 14 -5.14 -6.56 33.85
N ILE A 15 -4.30 -7.07 32.93
CA ILE A 15 -2.93 -6.57 32.66
C ILE A 15 -2.66 -6.29 31.16
N ALA A 16 -3.50 -6.74 30.22
CA ALA A 16 -3.23 -6.58 28.78
C ALA A 16 -3.60 -5.19 28.23
N ALA A 17 -2.70 -4.62 27.41
CA ALA A 17 -2.99 -3.44 26.61
C ALA A 17 -3.90 -3.81 25.41
N VAL A 18 -4.96 -3.04 25.20
CA VAL A 18 -5.86 -3.16 24.05
C VAL A 18 -5.72 -1.91 23.19
N VAL A 19 -5.36 -2.07 21.93
CA VAL A 19 -5.12 -0.96 20.99
C VAL A 19 -6.10 -1.07 19.83
N ALA A 20 -6.76 0.04 19.51
CA ALA A 20 -7.56 0.20 18.31
C ALA A 20 -7.00 1.38 17.48
N PRO A 21 -6.59 1.16 16.22
CA PRO A 21 -5.99 2.22 15.40
C PRO A 21 -7.03 3.26 14.98
N VAL A 22 -6.67 4.54 15.07
CA VAL A 22 -7.56 5.68 14.76
C VAL A 22 -7.05 6.58 13.63
N VAL A 23 -5.85 6.31 13.10
CA VAL A 23 -5.24 7.01 11.98
C VAL A 23 -4.91 6.04 10.85
N GLU A 24 -4.97 6.49 9.60
CA GLU A 24 -4.61 5.67 8.43
C GLU A 24 -3.13 5.85 8.04
N LYS A 25 -2.62 7.08 8.14
CA LYS A 25 -1.23 7.45 7.87
C LYS A 25 -0.53 7.83 9.17
N LEU A 26 0.59 7.18 9.46
CA LEU A 26 1.49 7.52 10.57
C LEU A 26 2.51 8.59 10.16
N MET A 27 2.91 8.58 8.89
CA MET A 27 3.89 9.51 8.35
C MET A 27 3.66 9.74 6.86
N GLU A 28 3.85 10.98 6.44
CA GLU A 28 3.83 11.37 5.05
C GLU A 28 4.97 12.37 4.82
N LEU A 29 5.97 11.98 4.03
CA LEU A 29 7.03 12.86 3.57
C LEU A 29 6.66 13.34 2.18
N HIS A 30 6.03 14.51 2.14
CA HIS A 30 5.41 15.04 0.94
C HIS A 30 6.18 16.24 0.39
N GLY A 31 7.01 15.98 -0.61
CA GLY A 31 7.68 17.01 -1.40
C GLY A 31 6.87 17.42 -2.63
N THR A 32 7.51 18.20 -3.48
CA THR A 32 7.08 18.44 -4.87
C THR A 32 8.21 18.08 -5.81
N LEU A 33 7.93 17.99 -7.12
CA LEU A 33 8.99 17.75 -8.12
C LEU A 33 10.03 18.89 -8.19
N GLU A 34 9.66 20.09 -7.75
CA GLU A 34 10.56 21.26 -7.67
C GLU A 34 11.33 21.32 -6.34
N ASP A 35 10.68 20.91 -5.25
CA ASP A 35 11.23 20.94 -3.89
C ASP A 35 10.96 19.60 -3.20
N PRO A 36 11.77 18.56 -3.48
CA PRO A 36 11.58 17.24 -2.91
C PRO A 36 12.02 17.19 -1.45
N VAL A 37 11.29 16.46 -0.61
CA VAL A 37 11.75 16.16 0.75
C VAL A 37 12.98 15.27 0.66
N HIS A 38 14.06 15.62 1.35
CA HIS A 38 15.31 14.89 1.16
C HIS A 38 16.19 14.74 2.41
N HIS A 39 17.05 13.71 2.39
CA HIS A 39 18.11 13.48 3.37
C HIS A 39 17.60 13.31 4.81
N ILE A 40 16.64 12.41 5.00
CA ILE A 40 16.10 12.04 6.31
C ILE A 40 16.36 10.56 6.56
N GLN A 41 16.78 10.22 7.79
CA GLN A 41 17.02 8.85 8.20
C GLN A 41 16.19 8.50 9.44
N PHE A 42 15.54 7.34 9.39
CA PHE A 42 14.90 6.68 10.51
C PHE A 42 15.67 5.40 10.80
N GLU A 43 16.04 5.21 12.06
CA GLU A 43 16.79 4.04 12.49
C GLU A 43 16.19 3.44 13.76
N GLY A 44 15.93 2.13 13.76
CA GLY A 44 15.45 1.42 14.97
C GLY A 44 14.03 1.79 15.40
N ILE A 45 13.26 2.49 14.55
CA ILE A 45 11.91 2.93 14.86
C ILE A 45 10.87 1.84 14.54
N THR A 46 9.90 1.66 15.43
CA THR A 46 8.70 0.85 15.19
C THR A 46 7.53 1.75 14.77
N PHE A 47 6.97 1.49 13.61
CA PHE A 47 5.73 2.10 13.10
C PHE A 47 4.59 1.10 13.25
N ALA A 48 3.58 1.45 14.06
CA ALA A 48 2.49 0.53 14.36
C ALA A 48 1.14 1.21 14.62
N HIS A 49 0.08 0.41 14.51
CA HIS A 49 -1.30 0.76 14.84
C HIS A 49 -1.91 1.84 13.93
N ALA A 50 -1.91 1.57 12.62
CA ALA A 50 -2.68 2.33 11.63
C ALA A 50 -3.83 1.49 11.07
N ASN A 51 -4.89 2.12 10.56
CA ASN A 51 -6.05 1.43 9.99
C ASN A 51 -6.25 1.74 8.50
N TRP A 52 -7.25 1.10 7.88
CA TRP A 52 -7.84 1.49 6.60
C TRP A 52 -9.36 1.38 6.69
N LEU A 53 -10.07 2.52 6.63
CA LEU A 53 -11.51 2.57 6.89
C LEU A 53 -12.36 2.43 5.63
N GLN A 54 -11.80 2.74 4.46
CA GLN A 54 -12.54 2.72 3.19
C GLN A 54 -13.23 1.38 2.90
N PRO A 55 -12.62 0.20 3.15
CA PRO A 55 -13.27 -1.09 2.93
C PRO A 55 -14.57 -1.27 3.73
N SER A 56 -14.66 -0.72 4.94
CA SER A 56 -15.90 -0.76 5.74
C SER A 56 -16.99 0.18 5.21
N GLN A 57 -16.64 1.14 4.37
CA GLN A 57 -17.58 2.14 3.82
C GLN A 57 -18.14 1.73 2.47
N ILE A 58 -17.29 1.19 1.59
CA ILE A 58 -17.65 0.91 0.19
C ILE A 58 -17.35 -0.53 -0.25
N GLY A 59 -16.80 -1.36 0.63
CA GLY A 59 -16.31 -2.70 0.29
C GLY A 59 -14.89 -2.67 -0.31
N HIS A 60 -14.37 -3.85 -0.62
CA HIS A 60 -13.03 -4.04 -1.17
C HIS A 60 -13.10 -4.93 -2.42
N VAL A 61 -13.46 -4.33 -3.55
CA VAL A 61 -13.47 -5.02 -4.85
C VAL A 61 -12.06 -4.95 -5.43
N GLU A 62 -11.27 -5.95 -5.09
CA GLU A 62 -9.87 -6.05 -5.48
C GLU A 62 -9.74 -6.38 -6.97
N TYR A 63 -8.76 -5.75 -7.63
CA TYR A 63 -8.35 -6.01 -9.00
C TYR A 63 -7.08 -6.86 -9.04
N GLN A 64 -6.01 -6.36 -8.40
CA GLN A 64 -4.74 -7.07 -8.22
C GLN A 64 -3.88 -6.37 -7.16
N ALA A 65 -3.15 -7.13 -6.33
CA ALA A 65 -2.21 -6.63 -5.33
C ALA A 65 -2.84 -5.58 -4.38
N ASN A 66 -4.10 -5.79 -3.97
CA ASN A 66 -4.90 -4.85 -3.17
C ASN A 66 -5.23 -3.51 -3.83
N PHE A 67 -4.91 -3.31 -5.11
CA PHE A 67 -5.48 -2.22 -5.87
C PHE A 67 -6.93 -2.56 -6.17
N THR A 68 -7.83 -1.61 -5.97
CA THR A 68 -9.27 -1.80 -6.07
C THR A 68 -9.84 -1.23 -7.35
N VAL A 69 -10.99 -1.76 -7.76
CA VAL A 69 -11.77 -1.22 -8.86
C VAL A 69 -12.62 -0.07 -8.35
N GLY A 70 -12.54 1.08 -9.02
CA GLY A 70 -13.48 2.18 -8.78
C GLY A 70 -14.91 1.75 -9.09
N GLN A 71 -15.86 2.04 -8.20
CA GLN A 71 -17.29 1.73 -8.40
C GLN A 71 -17.98 2.65 -9.43
N VAL A 72 -17.21 3.47 -10.15
CA VAL A 72 -17.64 4.42 -11.16
C VAL A 72 -16.73 4.34 -12.38
N ASN A 73 -17.18 4.85 -13.53
CA ASN A 73 -16.44 4.84 -14.79
C ASN A 73 -16.04 3.44 -15.30
N LEU A 74 -16.88 2.43 -15.02
CA LEU A 74 -16.73 1.10 -15.58
C LEU A 74 -17.06 1.10 -17.07
N THR A 75 -16.29 0.33 -17.83
CA THR A 75 -16.47 0.11 -19.26
C THR A 75 -17.01 -1.29 -19.51
N LEU A 76 -17.98 -1.40 -20.41
CA LEU A 76 -18.37 -2.70 -20.98
C LEU A 76 -17.28 -3.16 -21.94
N ARG A 77 -16.72 -4.34 -21.67
CA ARG A 77 -15.79 -5.01 -22.58
C ARG A 77 -16.36 -6.34 -23.03
N SER A 78 -16.21 -6.64 -24.32
CA SER A 78 -16.27 -8.00 -24.81
C SER A 78 -14.93 -8.69 -24.59
N SER A 79 -14.97 -10.02 -24.43
CA SER A 79 -13.79 -10.87 -24.31
C SER A 79 -12.74 -10.55 -25.39
N ARG A 80 -11.48 -10.37 -24.98
CA ARG A 80 -10.33 -10.22 -25.92
C ARG A 80 -10.07 -11.50 -26.72
N PHE A 81 -10.59 -12.63 -26.25
CA PHE A 81 -10.68 -13.88 -27.00
C PHE A 81 -12.01 -13.88 -27.72
N SER A 82 -12.16 -12.96 -28.68
CA SER A 82 -13.38 -12.89 -29.45
C SER A 82 -13.55 -14.21 -30.19
N SER A 83 -14.53 -15.01 -29.81
CA SER A 83 -15.08 -15.96 -30.75
C SER A 83 -15.73 -15.12 -31.88
N GLN A 84 -15.47 -15.46 -33.15
CA GLN A 84 -16.08 -14.78 -34.30
C GLN A 84 -17.62 -14.88 -34.34
N SER A 85 -18.26 -15.50 -33.35
CA SER A 85 -19.70 -15.72 -33.27
C SER A 85 -20.49 -14.56 -32.66
N GLY A 86 -19.84 -13.55 -32.06
CA GLY A 86 -20.54 -12.36 -31.53
C GLY A 86 -21.43 -12.62 -30.30
N THR A 87 -21.28 -13.77 -29.67
CA THR A 87 -22.07 -14.22 -28.50
C THR A 87 -21.29 -14.15 -27.18
N ASP A 88 -20.08 -13.60 -27.20
CA ASP A 88 -19.25 -13.57 -26.00
C ASP A 88 -19.87 -12.67 -24.92
N PRO A 89 -19.90 -13.13 -23.66
CA PRO A 89 -20.45 -12.34 -22.58
C PRO A 89 -19.66 -11.04 -22.41
N ALA A 90 -20.37 -9.92 -22.44
CA ALA A 90 -19.80 -8.64 -22.04
C ALA A 90 -19.64 -8.62 -20.51
N TYR A 91 -18.54 -8.06 -20.03
CA TYR A 91 -18.29 -7.87 -18.61
C TYR A 91 -17.92 -6.41 -18.33
N LEU A 92 -18.23 -5.96 -17.13
CA LEU A 92 -17.78 -4.66 -16.65
C LEU A 92 -16.31 -4.74 -16.26
N SER A 93 -15.54 -3.77 -16.72
CA SER A 93 -14.12 -3.67 -16.41
C SER A 93 -13.70 -2.21 -16.29
N GLN A 94 -12.70 -1.94 -15.48
CA GLN A 94 -12.14 -0.59 -15.40
C GLN A 94 -11.20 -0.32 -16.60
N PRO A 95 -11.07 0.94 -17.05
CA PRO A 95 -9.99 1.32 -17.95
C PRO A 95 -8.61 0.92 -17.42
N HIS A 96 -7.69 0.62 -18.33
CA HIS A 96 -6.30 0.31 -17.96
C HIS A 96 -5.68 1.47 -17.20
N GLY A 97 -4.97 1.17 -16.11
CA GLY A 97 -4.33 2.17 -15.25
C GLY A 97 -5.28 3.05 -14.43
N ALA A 98 -6.56 2.69 -14.32
CA ALA A 98 -7.52 3.42 -13.49
C ALA A 98 -7.73 2.79 -12.10
N SER A 99 -7.07 1.65 -11.80
CA SER A 99 -7.20 0.99 -10.50
C SER A 99 -6.84 1.93 -9.35
N ILE A 100 -7.61 1.90 -8.28
CA ILE A 100 -7.39 2.72 -7.09
C ILE A 100 -6.38 2.01 -6.20
N LYS A 101 -5.23 2.65 -5.98
CA LYS A 101 -4.18 2.16 -5.11
C LYS A 101 -4.64 2.13 -3.66
N SER A 102 -4.33 1.04 -2.94
CA SER A 102 -4.50 1.00 -1.48
C SER A 102 -3.63 2.07 -0.82
N PRO A 103 -4.09 2.74 0.26
CA PRO A 103 -3.21 3.63 1.00
C PRO A 103 -2.08 2.85 1.70
N ALA A 104 -1.07 3.57 2.16
CA ALA A 104 -0.04 3.02 3.03
C ALA A 104 0.10 3.85 4.30
N SER A 105 0.56 3.21 5.37
CA SER A 105 0.77 3.88 6.66
C SER A 105 1.92 4.88 6.63
N ILE A 106 2.90 4.68 5.75
CA ILE A 106 4.04 5.57 5.52
C ILE A 106 4.11 5.89 4.03
N VAL A 107 4.10 7.17 3.68
CA VAL A 107 4.13 7.62 2.28
C VAL A 107 5.37 8.49 2.02
N LEU A 108 6.09 8.16 0.96
CA LEU A 108 7.18 8.93 0.37
C LEU A 108 6.70 9.48 -0.97
N HIS A 109 6.39 10.78 -1.02
CA HIS A 109 5.90 11.45 -2.22
C HIS A 109 6.89 12.53 -2.64
N ALA A 110 7.45 12.43 -3.85
CA ALA A 110 8.56 13.27 -4.31
C ALA A 110 9.67 13.38 -3.26
N ALA A 111 10.13 12.24 -2.75
CA ALA A 111 11.11 12.14 -1.68
C ALA A 111 12.44 11.55 -2.14
N LYS A 112 13.57 12.13 -1.73
CA LYS A 112 14.91 11.72 -2.19
C LYS A 112 15.88 11.41 -1.06
N SER A 113 16.66 10.34 -1.20
CA SER A 113 17.65 9.97 -0.19
C SER A 113 17.06 9.80 1.23
N ILE A 114 15.82 9.30 1.32
CA ILE A 114 15.21 8.91 2.58
C ILE A 114 15.65 7.49 2.94
N ARG A 115 15.99 7.29 4.20
CA ARG A 115 16.49 6.01 4.71
C ARG A 115 15.62 5.49 5.84
N PHE A 116 15.17 4.25 5.71
CA PHE A 116 14.64 3.45 6.80
C PHE A 116 15.61 2.30 7.04
N GLU A 117 16.25 2.28 8.20
CA GLU A 117 17.25 1.28 8.55
C GLU A 117 16.88 0.58 9.86
N ARG A 118 16.85 -0.76 9.87
CA ARG A 118 16.55 -1.53 11.08
C ARG A 118 15.23 -1.13 11.74
N CYS A 119 14.26 -0.67 10.95
CA CYS A 119 12.93 -0.29 11.39
C CYS A 119 11.99 -1.50 11.42
N LYS A 120 10.88 -1.38 12.15
CA LYS A 120 9.79 -2.36 12.14
C LYS A 120 8.48 -1.70 11.70
N PHE A 121 7.79 -2.32 10.75
CA PHE A 121 6.46 -1.91 10.29
C PHE A 121 5.48 -3.03 10.65
N THR A 122 4.56 -2.76 11.58
CA THR A 122 3.73 -3.83 12.14
C THR A 122 2.38 -3.37 12.66
N GLN A 123 1.38 -4.24 12.71
CA GLN A 123 0.02 -3.92 13.14
C GLN A 123 -0.57 -2.78 12.32
N LEU A 124 -0.50 -2.92 10.99
CA LEU A 124 -0.94 -1.90 10.02
C LEU A 124 -2.13 -2.41 9.21
N GLY A 125 -3.21 -1.65 9.17
CA GLY A 125 -4.47 -2.00 8.51
C GLY A 125 -4.53 -1.77 7.00
N SER A 126 -3.45 -1.30 6.39
CA SER A 126 -3.34 -1.15 4.93
C SER A 126 -1.97 -1.62 4.44
N ALA A 127 -1.38 -0.97 3.44
CA ALA A 127 0.02 -1.21 3.11
C ALA A 127 1.00 -0.59 4.11
N GLY A 128 2.21 -1.15 4.20
CA GLY A 128 3.24 -0.67 5.13
C GLY A 128 3.86 0.66 4.70
N VAL A 129 4.66 0.62 3.62
CA VAL A 129 5.37 1.79 3.07
C VAL A 129 5.09 1.92 1.59
N ASP A 130 4.90 3.16 1.13
CA ASP A 130 4.66 3.48 -0.26
C ASP A 130 5.61 4.54 -0.78
N LEU A 131 6.23 4.24 -1.93
CA LEU A 131 7.07 5.15 -2.69
C LEU A 131 6.28 5.60 -3.92
N GLU A 132 6.03 6.90 -3.97
CA GLU A 132 5.21 7.55 -4.99
C GLU A 132 6.01 8.59 -5.77
N MET A 133 5.48 8.96 -6.94
CA MET A 133 5.76 10.18 -7.72
C MET A 133 7.16 10.79 -7.52
N GLY A 134 8.11 10.47 -8.40
CA GLY A 134 9.43 11.11 -8.41
C GLY A 134 10.31 10.81 -7.20
N SER A 135 9.91 9.88 -6.33
CA SER A 135 10.73 9.42 -5.23
C SER A 135 11.95 8.65 -5.74
N GLN A 136 13.15 9.08 -5.34
CA GLN A 136 14.42 8.61 -5.90
C GLN A 136 15.50 8.36 -4.85
N ASP A 137 16.37 7.41 -5.12
CA ASP A 137 17.57 7.12 -4.30
C ASP A 137 17.23 6.83 -2.81
N ASN A 138 16.03 6.32 -2.53
CA ASN A 138 15.62 5.97 -1.17
C ASN A 138 16.09 4.56 -0.81
N LEU A 139 16.30 4.31 0.48
CA LEU A 139 16.75 3.02 1.00
C LEU A 139 15.81 2.53 2.11
N ILE A 140 15.32 1.29 1.96
CA ILE A 140 14.69 0.53 3.04
C ILE A 140 15.56 -0.70 3.26
N SER A 141 16.26 -0.75 4.40
CA SER A 141 17.30 -1.75 4.64
C SER A 141 17.28 -2.34 6.05
N GLY A 142 17.36 -3.68 6.14
CA GLY A 142 17.42 -4.36 7.42
C GLY A 142 16.14 -4.24 8.25
N CYS A 143 15.02 -3.87 7.63
CA CYS A 143 13.74 -3.66 8.29
C CYS A 143 12.92 -4.96 8.36
N GLU A 144 11.98 -5.01 9.30
CA GLU A 144 10.97 -6.06 9.43
C GLU A 144 9.60 -5.51 9.02
N PHE A 145 8.88 -6.24 8.18
CA PHE A 145 7.49 -5.97 7.80
C PHE A 145 6.65 -7.18 8.20
N SER A 146 5.75 -6.99 9.17
CA SER A 146 5.04 -8.10 9.80
C SER A 146 3.68 -7.68 10.36
N ASP A 147 2.66 -8.53 10.26
CA ASP A 147 1.31 -8.20 10.75
C ASP A 147 0.77 -6.95 10.05
N ILE A 148 0.67 -7.06 8.73
CA ILE A 148 0.18 -6.00 7.84
C ILE A 148 -1.01 -6.57 7.06
N ALA A 149 -2.14 -5.88 7.14
CA ALA A 149 -3.39 -6.31 6.54
C ALA A 149 -3.30 -6.38 5.01
N GLY A 150 -2.59 -5.45 4.37
CA GLY A 150 -2.39 -5.38 2.92
C GLY A 150 -0.94 -5.61 2.48
N ASN A 151 -0.51 -4.91 1.43
CA ASN A 151 0.85 -5.02 0.90
C ASN A 151 1.95 -4.66 1.93
N GLY A 152 3.11 -5.30 1.86
CA GLY A 152 4.25 -4.88 2.68
C GLY A 152 4.81 -3.52 2.23
N ILE A 153 5.31 -3.48 1.00
CA ILE A 153 5.89 -2.29 0.37
C ILE A 153 5.27 -2.08 -1.00
N GLN A 154 4.95 -0.84 -1.34
CA GLN A 154 4.48 -0.41 -2.66
C GLN A 154 5.48 0.56 -3.29
N ILE A 155 5.76 0.38 -4.58
CA ILE A 155 6.65 1.24 -5.35
C ILE A 155 5.98 1.56 -6.67
N GLY A 156 5.75 2.86 -6.91
CA GLY A 156 5.11 3.35 -8.12
C GLY A 156 3.61 3.14 -8.11
N ASP A 157 3.01 3.17 -9.29
CA ASP A 157 1.56 3.05 -9.47
C ASP A 157 1.23 2.26 -10.76
N THR A 158 -0.04 2.16 -11.10
CA THR A 158 -0.49 1.47 -12.33
C THR A 158 -0.87 2.43 -13.46
N SER A 159 -0.77 3.74 -13.24
CA SER A 159 -1.30 4.77 -14.13
C SER A 159 -0.20 5.56 -14.85
N SER A 160 0.96 5.75 -14.22
CA SER A 160 2.08 6.60 -14.65
C SER A 160 3.12 5.84 -15.49
N HIS A 161 2.65 5.20 -16.55
CA HIS A 161 3.47 4.34 -17.42
C HIS A 161 4.32 5.12 -18.45
N HIS A 162 3.97 6.38 -18.75
CA HIS A 162 4.69 7.25 -19.68
C HIS A 162 4.55 8.71 -19.24
N PRO A 163 5.13 9.10 -18.09
CA PRO A 163 5.00 10.46 -17.60
C PRO A 163 5.64 11.44 -18.60
N LYS A 164 4.98 12.58 -18.81
CA LYS A 164 5.51 13.65 -19.67
C LYS A 164 6.72 14.32 -19.01
N ASP A 165 6.62 14.55 -17.70
CA ASP A 165 7.73 15.01 -16.89
C ASP A 165 8.52 13.80 -16.38
N LYS A 166 9.76 13.64 -16.87
CA LYS A 166 10.63 12.53 -16.45
C LYS A 166 10.99 12.58 -14.98
N ARG A 167 10.76 13.69 -14.28
CA ARG A 167 10.97 13.79 -12.83
C ARG A 167 9.96 12.97 -12.03
N GLU A 168 8.82 12.61 -12.62
CA GLU A 168 7.82 11.72 -12.00
C GLU A 168 8.30 10.27 -11.89
N ILE A 169 9.31 9.88 -12.66
CA ILE A 169 9.87 8.52 -12.70
C ILE A 169 10.53 8.19 -11.36
N LEU A 170 10.16 7.05 -10.78
CA LEU A 170 10.76 6.51 -9.58
C LEU A 170 12.05 5.79 -9.96
N LYS A 171 13.15 6.14 -9.31
CA LYS A 171 14.46 5.67 -9.75
C LYS A 171 15.37 5.36 -8.58
N ASN A 172 16.17 4.30 -8.71
CA ASN A 172 17.22 3.93 -7.75
C ASN A 172 16.75 3.73 -6.31
N ASN A 173 15.47 3.42 -6.09
CA ASN A 173 14.98 3.04 -4.77
C ASN A 173 15.43 1.61 -4.46
N MET A 174 16.00 1.40 -3.28
CA MET A 174 16.64 0.16 -2.87
C MET A 174 15.89 -0.46 -1.69
N ILE A 175 15.37 -1.67 -1.89
CA ILE A 175 14.74 -2.49 -0.86
C ILE A 175 15.64 -3.70 -0.60
N VAL A 176 16.45 -3.66 0.45
CA VAL A 176 17.59 -4.59 0.61
C VAL A 176 17.60 -5.21 2.01
N ASN A 177 17.85 -6.51 2.12
CA ASN A 177 18.02 -7.21 3.41
C ASN A 177 16.84 -7.02 4.39
N ASN A 178 15.61 -6.88 3.88
CA ASN A 178 14.42 -6.77 4.73
C ASN A 178 13.81 -8.17 4.96
N TYR A 179 13.18 -8.36 6.13
CA TYR A 179 12.40 -9.56 6.44
C TYR A 179 10.91 -9.24 6.34
N ILE A 180 10.25 -9.75 5.30
CA ILE A 180 8.84 -9.46 4.99
C ILE A 180 8.04 -10.76 5.14
N HIS A 181 7.11 -10.79 6.09
CA HIS A 181 6.32 -11.97 6.41
C HIS A 181 4.98 -11.59 7.02
N HIS A 182 3.98 -12.48 7.00
CA HIS A 182 2.67 -12.19 7.62
C HIS A 182 2.09 -10.83 7.17
N VAL A 183 2.25 -10.54 5.87
CA VAL A 183 1.62 -9.43 5.15
C VAL A 183 0.44 -10.00 4.36
N ALA A 184 -0.42 -9.12 3.83
CA ALA A 184 -1.70 -9.51 3.23
C ALA A 184 -2.55 -10.37 4.19
N ALA A 185 -2.47 -10.06 5.49
CA ALA A 185 -3.11 -10.85 6.55
C ALA A 185 -4.65 -10.83 6.47
N ASP A 186 -5.21 -9.69 6.03
CA ASP A 186 -6.65 -9.51 5.88
C ASP A 186 -7.04 -9.41 4.39
N TYR A 187 -6.31 -8.59 3.62
CA TYR A 187 -6.51 -8.40 2.19
C TYR A 187 -5.60 -9.37 1.41
N SER A 188 -6.00 -10.63 1.39
CA SER A 188 -5.22 -11.77 0.86
C SER A 188 -4.71 -11.67 -0.59
N GLY A 189 -5.24 -10.75 -1.41
CA GLY A 189 -4.70 -10.44 -2.74
C GLY A 189 -3.37 -9.65 -2.72
N GLY A 190 -2.92 -9.21 -1.54
CA GLY A 190 -1.72 -8.40 -1.36
C GLY A 190 -0.41 -9.17 -1.53
N VAL A 191 0.69 -8.44 -1.60
CA VAL A 191 2.04 -8.99 -1.83
C VAL A 191 3.07 -8.37 -0.87
N GLY A 192 4.20 -9.06 -0.69
CA GLY A 192 5.31 -8.53 0.11
C GLY A 192 5.90 -7.23 -0.45
N ILE A 193 6.16 -7.21 -1.75
CA ILE A 193 6.60 -6.02 -2.47
C ILE A 193 5.81 -5.93 -3.76
N PHE A 194 5.08 -4.83 -3.93
CA PHE A 194 4.45 -4.46 -5.19
C PHE A 194 5.33 -3.44 -5.92
N THR A 195 5.63 -3.69 -7.19
CA THR A 195 6.29 -2.74 -8.08
C THR A 195 5.40 -2.51 -9.30
N GLY A 196 4.88 -1.29 -9.41
CA GLY A 196 4.14 -0.82 -10.57
C GLY A 196 5.07 -0.22 -11.62
N TYR A 197 4.59 0.80 -12.33
CA TYR A 197 5.43 1.64 -13.18
C TYR A 197 6.36 2.48 -12.30
N THR A 198 7.65 2.39 -12.60
CA THR A 198 8.74 3.11 -11.94
C THR A 198 9.56 3.83 -12.97
#